data_AF-A0A4R5TS13-F1
#
_entry.id   AF-A0A4R5TS13-F1
#
_cell.length_a   1.000
_cell.length_b   1.000
_cell.length_c   1.000
_cell.angle_alpha   90.00
_cell.angle_beta   90.00
_cell.angle_gamma   90.00
#
_symmetry.space_group_name_H-M   'P 1'
#
loop_
_entity.id
_entity.type
_entity.pdbx_description
1 polymer ?
#
loop_
_entity_poly.entity_id
_entity_poly.type
_entity_poly.pdbx_seq_one_letter_code
_entity_poly.pdbx_strand_id
1 'polypeptide(L)'
;MHDPVQIEPIPVAPGHAPDPAARWSGFPPRVAQWPGTWSGTRNWALPGQRSSSSAGQNGFLMELQGLKVLLTGGGSGVGLELARQLVAAGSDVLITGRDEGRLDAAATQIPGLRTLAADLARAEDLPRMVDAALSQLGGLSLLVNNAGIQLNYHLATRPVAQVLADVDLELRTDLIAPIQLTALSLPHLMREPHAAVVNIGSGLAVSPKRSAAVYGAAKAGLRTFTKALRYQLAVDAPGISAVDVVLPLVDTPMTAGRGAGKISVEQAAHEILAGLRADRSEIHVGKARAFLLLHRLAPRRADALLADG
;
A
#
# COMPACT_ATOMS: atom_id res chain seq x y z
N MET A 1 31.83 -37.82 22.31
CA MET A 1 30.55 -38.04 23.01
C MET A 1 30.21 -36.74 23.72
N HIS A 2 29.33 -35.94 23.12
CA HIS A 2 28.77 -34.74 23.75
C HIS A 2 27.32 -35.05 24.07
N ASP A 3 26.96 -34.94 25.35
CA ASP A 3 25.59 -35.09 25.82
C ASP A 3 24.70 -33.97 25.26
N PRO A 4 23.44 -34.27 24.91
CA PRO A 4 22.52 -33.26 24.43
C PRO A 4 22.03 -32.37 25.59
N VAL A 5 22.10 -31.06 25.38
CA VAL A 5 21.49 -30.06 26.28
C VAL A 5 19.97 -30.23 26.23
N GLN A 6 19.38 -30.71 27.32
CA GLN A 6 17.93 -30.76 27.54
C GLN A 6 17.43 -29.32 27.76
N ILE A 7 16.55 -28.84 26.87
CA ILE A 7 15.85 -27.57 27.03
C ILE A 7 14.54 -27.89 27.78
N GLU A 8 14.43 -27.46 29.04
CA GLU A 8 13.18 -27.57 29.79
C GLU A 8 12.12 -26.60 29.23
N PRO A 9 10.84 -27.02 29.16
CA PRO A 9 9.75 -26.15 28.73
C PRO A 9 9.48 -25.05 29.77
N ILE A 10 9.29 -23.82 29.27
CA ILE A 10 8.94 -22.65 30.09
C ILE A 10 7.56 -22.89 30.73
N PRO A 11 7.39 -22.70 32.05
CA PRO A 11 6.10 -22.89 32.71
C PRO A 11 5.12 -21.79 32.27
N VAL A 12 3.99 -22.21 31.71
CA VAL A 12 2.88 -21.31 31.37
C VAL A 12 2.00 -21.16 32.61
N ALA A 13 1.92 -19.94 33.17
CA ALA A 13 1.02 -19.66 34.27
C ALA A 13 -0.46 -19.80 33.83
N PRO A 14 -1.34 -20.42 34.63
CA PRO A 14 -2.76 -20.49 34.31
C PRO A 14 -3.39 -19.12 34.60
N GLY A 15 -3.54 -18.29 33.57
CA GLY A 15 -4.13 -16.97 33.70
C GLY A 15 -4.68 -16.46 32.37
N HIS A 16 -6.02 -16.50 32.24
CA HIS A 16 -6.86 -15.75 31.31
C HIS A 16 -6.30 -15.61 29.88
N ALA A 17 -6.70 -16.54 29.01
CA ALA A 17 -6.69 -16.26 27.58
C ALA A 17 -7.52 -15.00 27.33
N PRO A 18 -6.95 -13.92 26.75
CA PRO A 18 -7.75 -12.76 26.41
C PRO A 18 -8.77 -13.17 25.35
N ASP A 19 -10.03 -12.85 25.59
CA ASP A 19 -11.12 -13.05 24.64
C ASP A 19 -10.72 -12.45 23.27
N PRO A 20 -10.66 -13.25 22.19
CA PRO A 20 -10.34 -12.73 20.86
C PRO A 20 -11.32 -11.65 20.39
N ALA A 21 -12.54 -11.57 20.95
CA ALA A 21 -13.50 -10.51 20.67
C ALA A 21 -13.15 -9.18 21.36
N ALA A 22 -12.38 -9.18 22.46
CA ALA A 22 -12.00 -7.97 23.18
C ALA A 22 -10.96 -7.12 22.43
N ARG A 23 -10.26 -7.66 21.43
CA ARG A 23 -9.36 -6.89 20.54
C ARG A 23 -10.09 -6.05 19.49
N TRP A 24 -11.41 -6.23 19.35
CA TRP A 24 -12.24 -5.60 18.30
C TRP A 24 -13.36 -4.72 18.85
N SER A 25 -13.34 -4.41 20.15
CA SER A 25 -14.39 -3.65 20.85
C SER A 25 -14.31 -2.13 20.65
N GLY A 26 -13.34 -1.63 19.89
CA GLY A 26 -13.15 -0.20 19.60
C GLY A 26 -13.87 0.34 18.36
N PHE A 27 -14.62 -0.50 17.63
CA PHE A 27 -15.45 0.00 16.53
C PHE A 27 -16.67 0.73 17.09
N PRO A 28 -16.96 1.99 16.68
CA PRO A 28 -18.22 2.62 17.05
C PRO A 28 -19.39 1.77 16.54
N PRO A 29 -20.45 1.55 17.33
CA PRO A 29 -21.65 0.87 16.87
C PRO A 29 -22.44 1.82 15.96
N ARG A 30 -21.95 2.06 14.74
CA ARG A 30 -22.67 2.75 13.64
C ARG A 30 -21.93 2.62 12.30
N VAL A 31 -21.63 1.39 11.89
CA VAL A 31 -21.54 1.03 10.46
C VAL A 31 -22.60 -0.03 10.20
N ALA A 32 -23.85 0.35 10.43
CA ALA A 32 -25.01 -0.48 10.16
C ALA A 32 -26.02 0.36 9.39
N GLN A 33 -25.74 0.52 8.10
CA GLN A 33 -26.73 0.68 7.02
C GLN A 33 -25.97 0.62 5.69
N TRP A 34 -25.56 -0.61 5.34
CA TRP A 34 -25.23 -0.97 3.97
C TRP A 34 -26.57 -1.02 3.21
N PRO A 35 -26.83 -0.18 2.19
CA PRO A 35 -28.07 -0.26 1.45
C PRO A 35 -27.97 -1.43 0.47
N GLY A 36 -28.43 -2.61 0.90
CA GLY A 36 -28.56 -3.77 0.04
C GLY A 36 -28.48 -5.08 0.82
N THR A 37 -29.62 -5.71 1.06
CA THR A 37 -29.68 -7.10 1.52
C THR A 37 -29.06 -7.99 0.44
N TRP A 38 -27.94 -8.65 0.78
CA TRP A 38 -27.40 -9.76 0.01
C TRP A 38 -28.37 -10.95 0.10
N SER A 39 -29.36 -10.98 -0.80
CA SER A 39 -30.19 -12.16 -1.04
C SER A 39 -29.83 -12.70 -2.42
N GLY A 40 -29.11 -13.82 -2.46
CA GLY A 40 -28.91 -14.55 -3.70
C GLY A 40 -27.73 -15.50 -3.67
N THR A 41 -28.01 -16.77 -3.42
CA THR A 41 -27.25 -17.89 -3.95
C THR A 41 -27.07 -17.71 -5.46
N ARG A 42 -25.94 -17.14 -5.90
CA ARG A 42 -25.60 -17.11 -7.33
C ARG A 42 -24.83 -18.37 -7.68
N ASN A 43 -25.49 -19.20 -8.49
CA ASN A 43 -24.89 -20.31 -9.20
C ASN A 43 -23.57 -19.89 -9.85
N TRP A 44 -22.51 -20.65 -9.57
CA TRP A 44 -21.24 -20.57 -10.28
C TRP A 44 -21.42 -21.11 -11.70
N ALA A 45 -21.87 -20.24 -12.61
CA ALA A 45 -21.85 -20.58 -14.03
C ALA A 45 -20.39 -20.55 -14.53
N LEU A 46 -19.92 -21.68 -15.04
CA LEU A 46 -18.64 -21.77 -15.75
C LEU A 46 -18.61 -20.77 -16.91
N PRO A 47 -17.45 -20.19 -17.28
CA PRO A 47 -17.39 -19.17 -18.33
C PRO A 47 -17.74 -19.77 -19.70
N GLY A 48 -18.98 -19.59 -20.12
CA GLY A 48 -19.44 -19.77 -21.49
C GLY A 48 -18.92 -18.64 -22.37
N GLN A 49 -18.55 -19.00 -23.59
CA GLN A 49 -17.81 -18.18 -24.55
C GLN A 49 -18.41 -16.79 -24.78
N ARG A 50 -17.59 -15.74 -24.62
CA ARG A 50 -17.90 -14.43 -25.18
C ARG A 50 -17.70 -14.51 -26.69
N SER A 51 -18.77 -14.25 -27.44
CA SER A 51 -18.68 -13.90 -28.84
C SER A 51 -17.78 -12.66 -29.00
N SER A 52 -16.84 -12.76 -29.93
CA SER A 52 -15.93 -11.68 -30.31
C SER A 52 -16.72 -10.51 -30.90
N SER A 53 -17.09 -9.54 -30.08
CA SER A 53 -17.35 -8.18 -30.53
C SER A 53 -16.12 -7.35 -30.19
N SER A 54 -15.61 -6.63 -31.18
CA SER A 54 -14.43 -5.77 -31.10
C SER A 54 -14.63 -4.69 -30.03
N ALA A 55 -14.20 -4.96 -28.81
CA ALA A 55 -14.03 -3.94 -27.79
C ALA A 55 -12.85 -3.06 -28.21
N GLY A 56 -13.16 -1.90 -28.79
CA GLY A 56 -12.20 -0.85 -29.01
C GLY A 56 -11.48 -0.54 -27.70
N GLN A 57 -10.16 -0.55 -27.74
CA GLN A 57 -9.32 -0.02 -26.67
C GLN A 57 -9.50 1.50 -26.62
N ASN A 58 -10.56 1.97 -25.96
CA ASN A 58 -10.54 3.32 -25.39
C ASN A 58 -9.84 3.17 -24.04
N GLY A 59 -8.51 3.28 -24.03
CA GLY A 59 -7.78 3.54 -22.79
C GLY A 59 -8.30 4.87 -22.24
N PHE A 60 -9.07 4.82 -21.16
CA PHE A 60 -9.54 6.03 -20.50
C PHE A 60 -8.33 6.69 -19.86
N LEU A 61 -7.99 7.92 -20.28
CA LEU A 61 -6.92 8.66 -19.61
C LEU A 61 -7.42 9.12 -18.24
N MET A 62 -6.62 8.91 -17.19
CA MET A 62 -6.95 9.47 -15.87
C MET A 62 -6.50 10.92 -15.82
N GLU A 63 -7.46 11.85 -15.77
CA GLU A 63 -7.17 13.27 -15.53
C GLU A 63 -6.78 13.49 -14.07
N LEU A 64 -5.65 14.16 -13.83
CA LEU A 64 -5.18 14.43 -12.47
C LEU A 64 -5.81 15.70 -11.88
N GLN A 65 -6.29 16.61 -12.73
CA GLN A 65 -6.89 17.85 -12.29
C GLN A 65 -8.22 17.60 -11.55
N GLY A 66 -8.43 18.28 -10.42
CA GLY A 66 -9.64 18.16 -9.63
C GLY A 66 -9.78 16.86 -8.83
N LEU A 67 -8.76 15.98 -8.85
CA LEU A 67 -8.76 14.80 -7.99
C LEU A 67 -8.66 15.19 -6.52
N LYS A 68 -9.44 14.52 -5.69
CA LYS A 68 -9.40 14.57 -4.23
C LYS A 68 -8.57 13.39 -3.74
N VAL A 69 -7.39 13.67 -3.24
CA VAL A 69 -6.35 12.66 -2.99
C VAL A 69 -6.05 12.51 -1.50
N LEU A 70 -6.22 11.30 -0.97
CA LEU A 70 -5.64 10.90 0.32
C LEU A 70 -4.33 10.16 0.06
N LEU A 71 -3.20 10.73 0.48
CA LEU A 71 -1.87 10.17 0.26
C LEU A 71 -1.17 9.88 1.60
N THR A 72 -0.82 8.62 1.84
CA THR A 72 -0.11 8.23 3.06
C THR A 72 1.40 8.38 2.91
N GLY A 73 2.09 8.81 3.97
CA GLY A 73 3.55 8.95 3.95
C GLY A 73 4.03 10.14 3.11
N GLY A 74 3.25 11.22 3.04
CA GLY A 74 3.54 12.38 2.20
C GLY A 74 4.53 13.39 2.78
N GLY A 75 5.03 13.18 4.01
CA GLY A 75 5.98 14.09 4.64
C GLY A 75 7.44 13.98 4.15
N SER A 76 7.77 12.99 3.31
CA SER A 76 9.13 12.86 2.75
C SER A 76 9.18 11.92 1.52
N GLY A 77 10.32 11.91 0.82
CA GLY A 77 10.62 10.93 -0.23
C GLY A 77 9.62 10.96 -1.40
N VAL A 78 9.26 9.78 -1.91
CA VAL A 78 8.34 9.63 -3.05
C VAL A 78 6.96 10.22 -2.75
N GLY A 79 6.45 10.05 -1.53
CA GLY A 79 5.12 10.57 -1.15
C GLY A 79 5.04 12.09 -1.20
N LEU A 80 6.08 12.78 -0.73
CA LEU A 80 6.15 14.25 -0.79
C LEU A 80 6.21 14.75 -2.23
N GLU A 81 7.00 14.08 -3.07
CA GLU A 81 7.14 14.48 -4.48
C GLU A 81 5.88 14.16 -5.30
N LEU A 82 5.20 13.05 -5.00
CA LEU A 82 3.87 12.77 -5.55
C LEU A 82 2.87 13.86 -5.16
N ALA A 83 2.83 14.27 -3.89
CA ALA A 83 1.95 15.34 -3.43
C ALA A 83 2.24 16.66 -4.15
N ARG A 84 3.51 17.02 -4.33
CA ARG A 84 3.94 18.20 -5.08
C ARG A 84 3.43 18.19 -6.52
N GLN A 85 3.63 17.08 -7.23
CA GLN A 85 3.24 16.98 -8.64
C GLN A 85 1.71 16.88 -8.82
N LEU A 86 0.99 16.27 -7.88
CA LEU A 86 -0.47 16.24 -7.87
C LEU A 86 -1.07 17.63 -7.63
N VAL A 87 -0.58 18.36 -6.62
CA VAL A 87 -1.00 19.76 -6.38
C VAL A 87 -0.70 20.63 -7.60
N ALA A 88 0.50 20.50 -8.18
CA ALA A 88 0.86 21.23 -9.40
C ALA A 88 -0.02 20.88 -10.61
N ALA A 89 -0.58 19.66 -10.65
CA ALA A 89 -1.54 19.22 -11.66
C ALA A 89 -2.99 19.66 -11.35
N GLY A 90 -3.23 20.38 -10.25
CA GLY A 90 -4.54 20.88 -9.84
C GLY A 90 -5.39 19.88 -9.05
N SER A 91 -4.78 18.86 -8.43
CA SER A 91 -5.47 18.00 -7.45
C SER A 91 -5.55 18.67 -6.07
N ASP A 92 -6.62 18.38 -5.34
CA ASP A 92 -6.75 18.67 -3.91
C ASP A 92 -6.15 17.51 -3.11
N VAL A 93 -5.04 17.75 -2.41
CA VAL A 93 -4.25 16.69 -1.76
C VAL A 93 -4.24 16.85 -0.23
N LEU A 94 -4.60 15.77 0.46
CA LEU A 94 -4.35 15.56 1.88
C LEU A 94 -3.25 14.51 2.06
N ILE A 95 -2.13 14.91 2.66
CA ILE A 95 -1.06 13.97 3.04
C ILE A 95 -1.15 13.59 4.51
N THR A 96 -0.74 12.35 4.82
CA THR A 96 -0.62 11.88 6.21
C THR A 96 0.78 11.37 6.54
N GLY A 97 1.10 11.40 7.83
CA GLY A 97 2.37 10.90 8.37
C GLY A 97 2.44 11.09 9.88
N ARG A 98 3.45 10.50 10.52
CA ARG A 98 3.61 10.52 11.99
C ARG A 98 4.40 11.73 12.51
N ASP A 99 5.22 12.32 11.64
CA ASP A 99 6.13 13.41 11.98
C ASP A 99 5.47 14.74 11.59
N GLU A 100 4.87 15.41 12.58
CA GLU A 100 4.21 16.71 12.41
C GLU A 100 5.14 17.76 11.82
N GLY A 101 6.40 17.81 12.26
CA GLY A 101 7.38 18.78 11.75
C GLY A 101 7.66 18.61 10.25
N ARG A 102 7.72 17.36 9.76
CA ARG A 102 7.82 17.09 8.32
C ARG A 102 6.55 17.46 7.55
N LEU A 103 5.38 17.25 8.15
CA LEU A 103 4.11 17.63 7.54
C LEU A 103 4.00 19.16 7.41
N ASP A 104 4.34 19.90 8.47
CA ASP A 104 4.32 21.36 8.47
C ASP A 104 5.31 21.94 7.44
N ALA A 105 6.51 21.36 7.35
CA ALA A 105 7.48 21.71 6.33
C ALA A 105 6.94 21.44 4.91
N ALA A 106 6.25 20.31 4.69
CA ALA A 106 5.63 19.98 3.41
C ALA A 106 4.54 20.97 3.02
N ALA A 107 3.64 21.32 3.95
CA ALA A 107 2.58 22.32 3.72
C ALA A 107 3.15 23.70 3.42
N THR A 108 4.25 24.08 4.08
CA THR A 108 4.97 25.33 3.80
C THR A 108 5.58 25.35 2.39
N GLN A 109 6.13 24.22 1.95
CA GLN A 109 6.79 24.09 0.64
C GLN A 109 5.80 23.97 -0.54
N ILE A 110 4.59 23.49 -0.30
CA ILE A 110 3.60 23.15 -1.34
C ILE A 110 2.29 23.89 -1.02
N PRO A 111 2.09 25.11 -1.55
CA PRO A 111 0.88 25.88 -1.30
C PRO A 111 -0.39 25.10 -1.66
N GLY A 112 -1.38 25.10 -0.76
CA GLY A 112 -2.64 24.37 -0.93
C GLY A 112 -2.61 22.90 -0.49
N LEU A 113 -1.43 22.36 -0.14
CA LEU A 113 -1.32 21.02 0.44
C LEU A 113 -1.92 20.99 1.85
N ARG A 114 -2.80 20.01 2.09
CA ARG A 114 -3.36 19.75 3.42
C ARG A 114 -2.61 18.61 4.09
N THR A 115 -2.54 18.65 5.41
CA THR A 115 -1.79 17.66 6.21
C THR A 115 -2.64 17.12 7.35
N LEU A 116 -2.35 15.89 7.76
CA LEU A 116 -2.91 15.27 8.96
C LEU A 116 -1.87 14.36 9.61
N ALA A 117 -1.59 14.59 10.89
CA ALA A 117 -0.82 13.66 11.70
C ALA A 117 -1.62 12.37 11.96
N ALA A 118 -1.07 11.24 11.55
CA ALA A 118 -1.68 9.92 11.71
C ALA A 118 -0.61 8.82 11.66
N ASP A 119 -0.80 7.76 12.46
CA ASP A 119 0.05 6.57 12.45
C ASP A 119 -0.71 5.37 11.89
N LEU A 120 -0.21 4.80 10.79
CA LEU A 120 -0.79 3.60 10.19
C LEU A 120 -0.70 2.36 11.09
N ALA A 121 0.21 2.33 12.06
CA ALA A 121 0.27 1.26 13.05
C ALA A 121 -0.90 1.32 14.06
N ARG A 122 -1.63 2.45 14.13
CA ARG A 122 -2.74 2.69 15.05
C ARG A 122 -4.07 2.56 14.31
N ALA A 123 -4.84 1.53 14.64
CA ALA A 123 -6.09 1.22 13.95
C ALA A 123 -7.12 2.36 14.07
N GLU A 124 -7.09 3.10 15.18
CA GLU A 124 -7.98 4.24 15.44
C GLU A 124 -7.73 5.46 14.53
N ASP A 125 -6.54 5.56 13.92
CA ASP A 125 -6.21 6.68 13.04
C ASP A 125 -6.75 6.48 11.61
N LEU A 126 -6.98 5.24 11.17
CA LEU A 126 -7.38 4.99 9.78
C LEU A 126 -8.75 5.60 9.41
N PRO A 127 -9.82 5.48 10.25
CA PRO A 127 -11.08 6.16 9.98
C PRO A 127 -10.93 7.68 9.98
N ARG A 128 -10.15 8.24 10.93
CA ARG A 128 -9.86 9.68 11.01
C ARG A 128 -9.24 10.22 9.73
N MET A 129 -8.37 9.44 9.07
CA MET A 129 -7.76 9.83 7.80
C MET A 129 -8.79 9.97 6.68
N VAL A 130 -9.73 9.03 6.58
CA VAL A 130 -10.80 9.08 5.58
C VAL A 130 -11.77 10.22 5.89
N ASP A 131 -12.18 10.39 7.16
CA ASP A 131 -13.06 11.49 7.58
C ASP A 131 -12.43 12.87 7.30
N ALA A 132 -11.12 13.01 7.53
CA ALA A 132 -10.39 14.22 7.19
C ALA A 132 -10.37 14.48 5.67
N ALA A 133 -10.14 13.44 4.85
CA ALA A 133 -10.20 13.60 3.40
C ALA A 133 -11.59 14.07 2.94
N LEU A 134 -12.66 13.46 3.45
CA LEU A 134 -14.02 13.83 3.09
C LEU A 134 -14.40 15.25 3.52
N SER A 135 -14.05 15.64 4.74
CA SER A 135 -14.37 16.97 5.28
C SER A 135 -13.53 18.08 4.65
N GLN A 136 -12.26 17.83 4.35
CA GLN A 136 -11.34 18.84 3.84
C GLN A 136 -11.34 18.94 2.31
N LEU A 137 -11.49 17.82 1.60
CA LEU A 137 -11.44 17.78 0.14
C LEU A 137 -12.84 17.71 -0.51
N GLY A 138 -13.90 17.49 0.28
CA GLY A 138 -15.27 17.37 -0.23
C GLY A 138 -15.52 16.05 -0.99
N GLY A 139 -14.75 15.00 -0.71
CA GLY A 139 -14.86 13.70 -1.35
C GLY A 139 -13.52 12.97 -1.42
N LEU A 140 -13.48 11.85 -2.15
CA LEU A 140 -12.28 11.03 -2.30
C LEU A 140 -12.31 10.29 -3.64
N SER A 141 -11.39 10.65 -4.53
CA SER A 141 -11.23 10.02 -5.86
C SER A 141 -9.97 9.18 -5.98
N LEU A 142 -8.96 9.44 -5.15
CA LEU A 142 -7.69 8.74 -5.22
C LEU A 142 -7.15 8.43 -3.81
N LEU A 143 -7.00 7.16 -3.50
CA LEU A 143 -6.25 6.69 -2.33
C LEU A 143 -4.86 6.26 -2.78
N VAL A 144 -3.81 6.87 -2.23
CA VAL A 144 -2.42 6.48 -2.46
C VAL A 144 -1.84 5.91 -1.17
N ASN A 145 -1.76 4.58 -1.08
CA ASN A 145 -1.07 3.87 -0.02
C ASN A 145 0.43 3.85 -0.31
N ASN A 146 1.12 4.93 0.07
CA ASN A 146 2.55 5.12 -0.17
C ASN A 146 3.41 4.91 1.08
N ALA A 147 2.89 5.19 2.28
CA ALA A 147 3.64 4.98 3.52
C ALA A 147 4.14 3.53 3.63
N GLY A 148 5.33 3.40 4.18
CA GLY A 148 5.89 2.10 4.53
C GLY A 148 7.09 2.23 5.44
N ILE A 149 7.51 1.11 6.01
CA ILE A 149 8.75 0.99 6.78
C ILE A 149 9.49 -0.28 6.35
N GLN A 150 10.81 -0.20 6.30
CA GLN A 150 11.65 -1.37 6.05
C GLN A 150 12.72 -1.45 7.13
N LEU A 151 12.55 -2.35 8.08
CA LEU A 151 13.54 -2.66 9.09
C LEU A 151 14.43 -3.79 8.55
N ASN A 152 15.75 -3.59 8.65
CA ASN A 152 16.71 -4.59 8.20
C ASN A 152 17.24 -5.38 9.41
N TYR A 153 16.91 -6.67 9.48
CA TYR A 153 17.33 -7.54 10.58
C TYR A 153 17.34 -9.03 10.19
N HIS A 154 18.02 -9.83 11.01
CA HIS A 154 18.04 -11.29 10.90
C HIS A 154 17.30 -11.91 12.09
N LEU A 155 16.35 -12.82 11.79
CA LEU A 155 15.55 -13.50 12.82
C LEU A 155 16.41 -14.31 13.79
N ALA A 156 17.51 -14.89 13.31
CA ALA A 156 18.39 -15.74 14.10
C ALA A 156 19.26 -14.97 15.11
N THR A 157 19.47 -13.66 14.92
CA THR A 157 20.42 -12.88 15.73
C THR A 157 19.77 -11.71 16.47
N ARG A 158 18.55 -11.32 16.11
CA ARG A 158 17.82 -10.24 16.80
C ARG A 158 17.08 -10.80 18.01
N PRO A 159 17.05 -10.08 19.16
CA PRO A 159 16.30 -10.53 20.33
C PRO A 159 14.83 -10.82 19.98
N VAL A 160 14.32 -11.97 20.43
CA VAL A 160 12.97 -12.45 20.06
C VAL A 160 11.87 -11.42 20.37
N ALA A 161 11.93 -10.76 21.54
CA ALA A 161 10.95 -9.73 21.90
C ALA A 161 10.93 -8.56 20.90
N GLN A 162 12.08 -8.16 20.38
CA GLN A 162 12.16 -7.12 19.34
C GLN A 162 11.64 -7.64 18.00
N VAL A 163 11.99 -8.87 17.62
CA VAL A 163 11.47 -9.50 16.40
C VAL A 163 9.94 -9.50 16.38
N LEU A 164 9.28 -9.88 17.48
CA LEU A 164 7.82 -9.91 17.56
C LEU A 164 7.20 -8.51 17.39
N ALA A 165 7.79 -7.48 18.03
CA ALA A 165 7.34 -6.11 17.90
C ALA A 165 7.54 -5.55 16.48
N ASP A 166 8.71 -5.81 15.88
CA ASP A 166 9.04 -5.37 14.52
C ASP A 166 8.14 -6.05 13.46
N VAL A 167 7.83 -7.33 13.64
CA VAL A 167 6.89 -8.06 12.78
C VAL A 167 5.50 -7.42 12.81
N ASP A 168 4.95 -7.15 13.99
CA ASP A 168 3.63 -6.51 14.12
C ASP A 168 3.64 -5.10 13.50
N LEU A 169 4.68 -4.31 13.78
CA LEU A 169 4.82 -2.96 13.26
C LEU A 169 4.90 -2.90 11.73
N GLU A 170 5.77 -3.73 11.11
CA GLU A 170 5.92 -3.80 9.66
C GLU A 170 4.64 -4.30 8.99
N LEU A 171 4.04 -5.39 9.47
CA LEU A 171 2.82 -5.92 8.86
C LEU A 171 1.64 -4.96 9.01
N ARG A 172 1.53 -4.26 10.14
CA ARG A 172 0.49 -3.24 10.33
C ARG A 172 0.64 -2.10 9.35
N THR A 173 1.84 -1.54 9.24
CA THR A 173 2.12 -0.37 8.42
C THR A 173 2.03 -0.68 6.92
N ASP A 174 2.63 -1.79 6.49
CA ASP A 174 2.89 -2.04 5.07
C ASP A 174 1.86 -2.94 4.39
N LEU A 175 0.98 -3.60 5.15
CA LEU A 175 -0.04 -4.52 4.64
C LEU A 175 -1.43 -4.27 5.21
N ILE A 176 -1.59 -4.34 6.54
CA ILE A 176 -2.92 -4.29 7.17
C ILE A 176 -3.56 -2.92 6.98
N ALA A 177 -2.84 -1.83 7.27
CA ALA A 177 -3.38 -0.48 7.15
C ALA A 177 -3.76 -0.10 5.71
N PRO A 178 -2.95 -0.38 4.66
CA PRO A 178 -3.38 -0.21 3.27
C PRO A 178 -4.67 -0.96 2.91
N ILE A 179 -4.84 -2.19 3.39
CA ILE A 179 -6.06 -2.98 3.16
C ILE A 179 -7.26 -2.34 3.87
N GLN A 180 -7.09 -1.95 5.14
CA GLN A 180 -8.15 -1.33 5.93
C GLN A 180 -8.55 0.05 5.38
N LEU A 181 -7.58 0.89 5.02
CA LEU A 181 -7.83 2.18 4.36
C LEU A 181 -8.54 1.99 3.02
N THR A 182 -8.17 0.97 2.25
CA THR A 182 -8.89 0.63 1.02
C THR A 182 -10.35 0.30 1.31
N ALA A 183 -10.61 -0.59 2.27
CA ALA A 183 -11.98 -0.95 2.65
C ALA A 183 -12.80 0.26 3.14
N LEU A 184 -12.20 1.14 3.96
CA LEU A 184 -12.83 2.37 4.45
C LEU A 184 -13.09 3.38 3.32
N SER A 185 -12.22 3.44 2.32
CA SER A 185 -12.30 4.41 1.22
C SER A 185 -13.23 3.99 0.09
N LEU A 186 -13.42 2.68 -0.14
CA LEU A 186 -14.20 2.16 -1.26
C LEU A 186 -15.61 2.75 -1.38
N PRO A 187 -16.43 2.87 -0.31
CA PRO A 187 -17.76 3.47 -0.40
C PRO A 187 -17.76 4.93 -0.89
N HIS A 188 -16.66 5.64 -0.72
CA HIS A 188 -16.49 7.03 -1.14
C HIS A 188 -15.94 7.12 -2.57
N LEU A 189 -14.97 6.27 -2.90
CA LEU A 189 -14.43 6.14 -4.25
C LEU A 189 -15.53 5.75 -5.26
N MET A 190 -16.50 4.92 -4.86
CA MET A 190 -17.66 4.54 -5.68
C MET A 190 -18.59 5.70 -6.04
N ARG A 191 -18.47 6.87 -5.39
CA ARG A 191 -19.28 8.06 -5.68
C ARG A 191 -18.64 8.97 -6.72
N GLU A 192 -17.37 8.77 -7.03
CA GLU A 192 -16.65 9.55 -8.02
C GLU A 192 -16.76 8.87 -9.39
N PRO A 193 -16.84 9.64 -10.49
CA PRO A 193 -17.01 9.08 -11.84
C PRO A 193 -15.81 8.23 -12.27
N HIS A 194 -14.62 8.61 -11.82
CA HIS A 194 -13.38 7.88 -12.00
C HIS A 194 -12.60 7.94 -10.69
N ALA A 195 -12.21 6.78 -10.19
CA ALA A 195 -11.48 6.69 -8.94
C ALA A 195 -10.38 5.63 -9.00
N ALA A 196 -9.41 5.72 -8.10
CA ALA A 196 -8.38 4.69 -8.02
C ALA A 196 -7.86 4.46 -6.60
N VAL A 197 -7.42 3.23 -6.37
CA VAL A 197 -6.59 2.83 -5.23
C VAL A 197 -5.22 2.48 -5.77
N VAL A 198 -4.21 3.21 -5.32
CA VAL A 198 -2.81 3.04 -5.73
C VAL A 198 -2.01 2.51 -4.55
N ASN A 199 -1.46 1.32 -4.72
CA ASN A 199 -0.61 0.69 -3.72
C ASN A 199 0.85 0.77 -4.16
N ILE A 200 1.68 1.48 -3.38
CA ILE A 200 3.11 1.54 -3.62
C ILE A 200 3.79 0.28 -3.06
N GLY A 201 4.08 -0.63 -3.99
CA GLY A 201 4.81 -1.86 -3.79
C GLY A 201 6.32 -1.67 -3.88
N SER A 202 7.02 -2.79 -4.10
CA SER A 202 8.48 -2.84 -4.15
C SER A 202 8.93 -3.99 -5.03
N GLY A 203 10.10 -3.87 -5.67
CA GLY A 203 10.78 -5.01 -6.30
C GLY A 203 11.00 -6.19 -5.33
N LEU A 204 11.12 -5.91 -4.03
CA LEU A 204 11.24 -6.94 -2.98
C LEU A 204 9.98 -7.79 -2.77
N ALA A 205 8.84 -7.38 -3.33
CA ALA A 205 7.63 -8.21 -3.37
C ALA A 205 7.79 -9.42 -4.30
N VAL A 206 8.73 -9.35 -5.24
CA VAL A 206 8.97 -10.41 -6.23
C VAL A 206 10.25 -11.17 -5.93
N SER A 207 11.29 -10.47 -5.48
CA SER A 207 12.59 -11.07 -5.23
C SER A 207 13.12 -10.64 -3.86
N PRO A 208 13.19 -11.56 -2.89
CA PRO A 208 13.39 -11.22 -1.49
C PRO A 208 14.86 -10.87 -1.17
N LYS A 209 15.03 -9.93 -0.23
CA LYS A 209 16.33 -9.58 0.35
C LYS A 209 16.49 -10.24 1.73
N ARG A 210 17.67 -10.80 2.02
CA ARG A 210 17.93 -11.54 3.27
C ARG A 210 17.64 -10.73 4.53
N SER A 211 17.97 -9.45 4.51
CA SER A 211 17.79 -8.56 5.66
C SER A 211 16.36 -8.03 5.83
N ALA A 212 15.46 -8.23 4.87
CA ALA A 212 14.16 -7.56 4.80
C ALA A 212 13.01 -8.57 4.54
N ALA A 213 13.05 -9.70 5.25
CA ALA A 213 12.12 -10.81 5.01
C ALA A 213 10.66 -10.44 5.27
N VAL A 214 10.38 -9.73 6.38
CA VAL A 214 9.01 -9.34 6.76
C VAL A 214 8.46 -8.27 5.81
N TYR A 215 9.24 -7.23 5.52
CA TYR A 215 8.92 -6.24 4.49
C TYR A 215 8.62 -6.87 3.13
N GLY A 216 9.45 -7.81 2.66
CA GLY A 216 9.22 -8.55 1.42
C GLY A 216 7.89 -9.31 1.45
N ALA A 217 7.59 -9.98 2.56
CA ALA A 217 6.31 -10.68 2.75
C ALA A 217 5.10 -9.71 2.75
N ALA A 218 5.22 -8.57 3.44
CA ALA A 218 4.18 -7.53 3.47
C ALA A 218 3.88 -7.00 2.05
N LYS A 219 4.91 -6.64 1.28
CA LYS A 219 4.75 -6.10 -0.08
C LYS A 219 4.29 -7.17 -1.08
N ALA A 220 4.69 -8.43 -0.92
CA ALA A 220 4.14 -9.54 -1.70
C ALA A 220 2.65 -9.77 -1.42
N GLY A 221 2.25 -9.67 -0.14
CA GLY A 221 0.86 -9.70 0.28
C GLY A 221 0.05 -8.56 -0.34
N LEU A 222 0.58 -7.33 -0.29
CA LEU A 222 -0.08 -6.14 -0.84
C LEU A 222 -0.24 -6.23 -2.37
N ARG A 223 0.78 -6.75 -3.09
CA ARG A 223 0.70 -6.99 -4.54
C ARG A 223 -0.41 -8.00 -4.88
N THR A 224 -0.49 -9.09 -4.12
CA THR A 224 -1.52 -10.12 -4.31
C THR A 224 -2.92 -9.57 -4.00
N PHE A 225 -3.06 -8.81 -2.90
CA PHE A 225 -4.28 -8.12 -2.54
C PHE A 225 -4.75 -7.17 -3.65
N THR A 226 -3.86 -6.34 -4.19
CA THR A 226 -4.18 -5.37 -5.25
C THR A 226 -4.70 -6.07 -6.51
N LYS A 227 -4.09 -7.19 -6.89
CA LYS A 227 -4.54 -8.01 -8.02
C LYS A 227 -5.93 -8.60 -7.79
N ALA A 228 -6.19 -9.14 -6.59
CA ALA A 228 -7.50 -9.69 -6.24
C ALA A 228 -8.58 -8.60 -6.18
N LEU A 229 -8.26 -7.45 -5.59
CA LEU A 229 -9.15 -6.29 -5.54
C LEU A 229 -9.57 -5.85 -6.95
N ARG A 230 -8.63 -5.82 -7.90
CA ARG A 230 -8.94 -5.51 -9.31
C ARG A 230 -9.99 -6.45 -9.91
N TYR A 231 -9.94 -7.74 -9.57
CA TYR A 231 -10.94 -8.71 -10.04
C TYR A 231 -12.31 -8.46 -9.42
N GLN A 232 -12.37 -8.06 -8.15
CA GLN A 232 -13.62 -7.66 -7.51
C GLN A 232 -14.18 -6.39 -8.13
N LEU A 233 -13.37 -5.33 -8.27
CA LEU A 233 -13.78 -4.05 -8.83
C LEU A 233 -14.27 -4.15 -10.28
N ALA A 234 -13.66 -5.01 -11.09
CA ALA A 234 -14.12 -5.25 -12.46
C ALA A 234 -15.57 -5.77 -12.55
N VAL A 235 -16.08 -6.39 -11.48
CA VAL A 235 -17.46 -6.89 -11.39
C VAL A 235 -18.35 -5.91 -10.61
N ASP A 236 -17.88 -5.44 -9.46
CA ASP A 236 -18.72 -4.76 -8.47
C ASP A 236 -18.64 -3.22 -8.54
N ALA A 237 -17.56 -2.66 -9.09
CA ALA A 237 -17.33 -1.21 -9.16
C ALA A 237 -16.37 -0.83 -10.32
N PRO A 238 -16.78 -0.99 -11.59
CA PRO A 238 -15.90 -0.86 -12.76
C PRO A 238 -15.34 0.55 -12.99
N GLY A 239 -15.84 1.57 -12.29
CA GLY A 239 -15.29 2.93 -12.30
C GLY A 239 -14.06 3.13 -11.40
N ILE A 240 -13.62 2.08 -10.69
CA ILE A 240 -12.49 2.14 -9.75
C ILE A 240 -11.33 1.28 -10.26
N SER A 241 -10.16 1.90 -10.46
CA SER A 241 -8.93 1.19 -10.81
C SER A 241 -8.13 0.81 -9.55
N ALA A 242 -7.71 -0.45 -9.44
CA ALA A 242 -6.73 -0.90 -8.45
C ALA A 242 -5.34 -1.06 -9.09
N VAL A 243 -4.42 -0.18 -8.70
CA VAL A 243 -3.11 -0.01 -9.32
C VAL A 243 -2.00 -0.50 -8.38
N ASP A 244 -1.15 -1.37 -8.90
CA ASP A 244 0.07 -1.83 -8.23
C ASP A 244 1.30 -1.11 -8.81
N VAL A 245 2.07 -0.44 -7.96
CA VAL A 245 3.30 0.24 -8.37
C VAL A 245 4.50 -0.56 -7.88
N VAL A 246 5.36 -0.99 -8.80
CA VAL A 246 6.63 -1.63 -8.45
C VAL A 246 7.75 -0.60 -8.55
N LEU A 247 8.19 -0.12 -7.38
CA LEU A 247 9.33 0.77 -7.27
C LEU A 247 10.66 -0.01 -7.23
N PRO A 248 11.70 0.49 -7.93
CA PRO A 248 13.08 0.09 -7.68
C PRO A 248 13.60 0.82 -6.43
N LEU A 249 14.91 0.78 -6.20
CA LEU A 249 15.53 1.58 -5.16
C LEU A 249 15.46 3.07 -5.53
N VAL A 250 14.76 3.87 -4.72
CA VAL A 250 14.61 5.32 -4.89
C VAL A 250 15.40 6.05 -3.81
N ASP A 251 16.03 7.17 -4.14
CA ASP A 251 16.81 7.95 -3.18
C ASP A 251 15.91 8.71 -2.20
N THR A 252 15.76 8.17 -0.99
CA THR A 252 14.85 8.68 0.04
C THR A 252 15.50 8.51 1.42
N PRO A 253 14.97 9.16 2.48
CA PRO A 253 15.42 8.91 3.83
C PRO A 253 15.36 7.43 4.25
N MET A 254 14.35 6.67 3.77
CA MET A 254 14.24 5.23 4.06
C MET A 254 15.40 4.41 3.49
N THR A 255 15.93 4.81 2.33
CA THR A 255 16.99 4.09 1.63
C THR A 255 18.37 4.70 1.84
N ALA A 256 18.51 5.72 2.69
CA ALA A 256 19.78 6.35 3.00
C ALA A 256 20.83 5.29 3.42
N GLY A 257 22.01 5.34 2.81
CA GLY A 257 23.08 4.35 3.03
C GLY A 257 22.84 2.94 2.49
N ARG A 258 21.77 2.70 1.69
CA ARG A 258 21.46 1.37 1.12
C ARG A 258 21.67 1.37 -0.41
N GLY A 259 22.33 0.33 -0.92
CA GLY A 259 22.44 0.02 -2.35
C GLY A 259 23.10 1.11 -3.21
N ALA A 260 23.12 0.89 -4.53
CA ALA A 260 23.63 1.84 -5.53
C ALA A 260 22.65 1.98 -6.71
N GLY A 261 22.87 2.99 -7.57
CA GLY A 261 22.07 3.17 -8.78
C GLY A 261 20.61 3.56 -8.52
N LYS A 262 20.37 4.30 -7.43
CA LYS A 262 19.04 4.80 -7.07
C LYS A 262 18.52 5.77 -8.12
N ILE A 263 17.22 5.71 -8.39
CA ILE A 263 16.53 6.77 -9.14
C ILE A 263 16.13 7.91 -8.20
N SER A 264 15.89 9.09 -8.77
CA SER A 264 15.43 10.25 -8.00
C SER A 264 13.95 10.13 -7.64
N VAL A 265 13.51 10.88 -6.62
CA VAL A 265 12.08 10.93 -6.23
C VAL A 265 11.23 11.58 -7.31
N GLU A 266 11.78 12.56 -8.02
CA GLU A 266 11.13 13.27 -9.13
C GLU A 266 10.85 12.31 -10.29
N GLN A 267 11.85 11.49 -10.66
CA GLN A 267 11.69 10.46 -11.67
C GLN A 267 10.63 9.43 -11.23
N ALA A 268 10.71 8.96 -9.99
CA ALA A 268 9.78 7.96 -9.49
C ALA A 268 8.33 8.48 -9.50
N ALA A 269 8.08 9.66 -8.95
CA ALA A 269 6.77 10.28 -8.93
C ALA A 269 6.25 10.56 -10.36
N HIS A 270 7.10 11.08 -11.24
CA HIS A 270 6.73 11.35 -12.63
C HIS A 270 6.25 10.08 -13.35
N GLU A 271 7.02 8.98 -13.25
CA GLU A 271 6.66 7.71 -13.89
C GLU A 271 5.40 7.06 -13.28
N ILE A 272 5.18 7.21 -11.97
CA ILE A 272 3.93 6.80 -11.31
C ILE A 272 2.75 7.56 -11.91
N LEU A 273 2.81 8.90 -11.91
CA LEU A 273 1.71 9.73 -12.39
C LEU A 273 1.47 9.54 -13.89
N ALA A 274 2.51 9.34 -14.69
CA ALA A 274 2.39 9.00 -16.11
C ALA A 274 1.71 7.63 -16.30
N GLY A 275 2.02 6.64 -15.46
CA GLY A 275 1.34 5.34 -15.46
C GLY A 275 -0.13 5.44 -15.09
N LEU A 276 -0.48 6.27 -14.10
CA LEU A 276 -1.87 6.53 -13.71
C LEU A 276 -2.65 7.22 -14.83
N ARG A 277 -2.09 8.27 -15.44
CA ARG A 277 -2.70 8.94 -16.60
C ARG A 277 -2.97 7.98 -17.75
N ALA A 278 -2.11 6.99 -17.95
CA ALA A 278 -2.26 5.96 -18.97
C ALA A 278 -3.13 4.76 -18.53
N ASP A 279 -3.85 4.86 -17.40
CA ASP A 279 -4.73 3.84 -16.82
C ASP A 279 -4.06 2.45 -16.73
N ARG A 280 -2.80 2.45 -16.31
CA ARG A 280 -2.05 1.21 -16.12
C ARG A 280 -2.39 0.60 -14.77
N SER A 281 -2.86 -0.64 -14.82
CA SER A 281 -3.09 -1.45 -13.63
C SER A 281 -1.82 -1.90 -12.91
N GLU A 282 -0.69 -1.99 -13.63
CA GLU A 282 0.64 -2.24 -13.06
C GLU A 282 1.64 -1.21 -13.61
N ILE A 283 2.29 -0.47 -12.71
CA ILE A 283 3.26 0.56 -13.06
C ILE A 283 4.64 0.12 -12.58
N HIS A 284 5.52 -0.15 -13.54
CA HIS A 284 6.89 -0.56 -13.25
C HIS A 284 7.82 0.64 -13.45
N VAL A 285 8.38 1.15 -12.37
CA VAL A 285 9.20 2.37 -12.39
C VAL A 285 10.67 2.05 -12.66
N GLY A 286 11.31 2.86 -13.49
CA GLY A 286 12.70 2.72 -13.88
C GLY A 286 13.04 1.32 -14.39
N LYS A 287 14.08 0.71 -13.81
CA LYS A 287 14.55 -0.62 -14.21
C LYS A 287 13.68 -1.78 -13.67
N ALA A 288 12.60 -1.51 -12.92
CA ALA A 288 11.74 -2.56 -12.38
C ALA A 288 11.16 -3.47 -13.48
N ARG A 289 10.79 -2.92 -14.65
CA ARG A 289 10.29 -3.73 -15.77
C ARG A 289 11.32 -4.75 -16.27
N ALA A 290 12.57 -4.33 -16.43
CA ALA A 290 13.66 -5.20 -16.85
C ALA A 290 13.95 -6.27 -15.79
N PHE A 291 13.91 -5.89 -14.51
CA PHE A 291 14.08 -6.82 -13.40
C PHE A 291 12.98 -7.89 -13.36
N LEU A 292 11.71 -7.50 -13.51
CA LEU A 292 10.59 -8.45 -13.53
C LEU A 292 10.67 -9.41 -14.73
N LEU A 293 11.14 -8.94 -15.89
CA LEU A 293 11.41 -9.80 -17.04
C LEU A 293 12.54 -10.78 -16.75
N LEU A 294 13.64 -10.32 -16.12
CA LEU A 294 14.72 -11.20 -15.69
C LEU A 294 14.24 -12.25 -14.68
N HIS A 295 13.45 -11.86 -13.69
CA HIS A 295 12.88 -12.78 -12.71
C HIS A 295 11.98 -13.83 -13.36
N ARG A 296 11.22 -13.46 -14.40
CA ARG A 296 10.39 -14.39 -15.17
C ARG A 296 11.22 -15.42 -15.96
N LEU A 297 12.39 -15.02 -16.48
CA LEU A 297 13.23 -15.87 -17.34
C LEU A 297 14.30 -16.65 -16.55
N ALA A 298 14.82 -16.08 -15.46
CA ALA A 298 15.92 -16.59 -14.67
C ALA A 298 15.78 -16.19 -13.18
N PRO A 299 14.77 -16.72 -12.46
CA PRO A 299 14.42 -16.30 -11.10
C PRO A 299 15.61 -16.40 -10.13
N ARG A 300 16.37 -17.50 -10.17
CA ARG A 300 17.57 -17.67 -9.32
C ARG A 300 18.61 -16.58 -9.50
N ARG A 301 18.79 -16.06 -10.73
CA ARG A 301 19.74 -14.97 -11.01
C ARG A 301 19.19 -13.64 -10.54
N ALA A 302 17.90 -13.39 -10.72
CA ALA A 302 17.24 -12.19 -10.20
C ALA A 302 17.33 -12.14 -8.66
N ASP A 303 17.06 -13.26 -7.98
CA ASP A 303 17.19 -13.37 -6.53
C ASP A 303 18.60 -13.14 -6.02
N ALA A 304 19.60 -13.69 -6.73
CA ALA A 304 20.99 -13.46 -6.37
C ALA A 304 21.40 -11.98 -6.43
N LEU A 305 20.77 -11.16 -7.30
CA LEU A 305 21.08 -9.72 -7.40
C LEU A 305 20.59 -8.90 -6.21
N LEU A 306 19.51 -9.34 -5.55
CA LEU A 306 18.89 -8.59 -4.44
C LEU A 306 19.11 -9.23 -3.07
N ALA A 307 19.58 -10.48 -3.01
CA ALA A 307 19.73 -11.23 -1.76
C ALA A 307 20.58 -10.49 -0.72
N ASP A 308 21.69 -9.89 -1.13
CA ASP A 308 22.67 -9.22 -0.24
C ASP A 308 22.59 -7.68 -0.27
N GLY A 309 21.80 -7.11 -1.19
CA GLY A 309 21.46 -5.69 -1.21
C GLY A 309 22.14 -4.85 -2.28
#